data_AF-A0A9J9FYB7-F1
#
_entry.id   AF-A0A9J9FYB7-F1
#
_cell.length_a   1.000
_cell.length_b   1.000
_cell.length_c   1.000
_cell.angle_alpha   90.00
_cell.angle_beta   90.00
_cell.angle_gamma   90.00
#
_symmetry.space_group_name_H-M   'P 1'
#
loop_
_entity.id
_entity.type
_entity.pdbx_description
1 polymer ?
#
loop_
_entity_poly.entity_id
_entity_poly.type
_entity_poly.pdbx_seq_one_letter_code
_entity_poly.pdbx_strand_id
1 'polypeptide(L)'
;MRSWKGRLHAACIHLGVSLSIAALAAVVVFGLWYPYPYREISGGRSLFLLVVFVDVVMGPLITLVIFNRNKPRRELMTDFLVVGLLQLAALSYGIWTVFVARPVHLVFEYNRMAVVHAIDVDPALLSKAPRELQKLPMTGPTAIALRPFKNSAEQIDATIAAMGGAPLPARSDLWQPYRDSVVDILKEAKPAAELETRFPSQVSVIHRAVESTGKTVPQLRYLPLLGRNNAWTVLLDAATAEPAGFIPLDSF
;
A
#
# COMPACT_ATOMS: atom_id res chain seq x y z
N MET A 1 47.31 -6.76 8.77
CA MET A 1 46.26 -6.39 9.75
C MET A 1 45.91 -4.88 9.80
N ARG A 2 46.77 -3.96 9.30
CA ARG A 2 46.55 -2.50 9.39
C ARG A 2 45.50 -1.89 8.43
N SER A 3 44.98 -2.64 7.44
CA SER A 3 44.04 -2.15 6.41
C SER A 3 42.55 -2.33 6.76
N TRP A 4 42.20 -3.19 7.71
CA TRP A 4 40.80 -3.51 8.05
C TRP A 4 40.05 -2.37 8.74
N LYS A 5 40.73 -1.60 9.61
CA LYS A 5 40.12 -0.45 10.29
C LYS A 5 39.64 0.62 9.31
N GLY A 6 40.42 0.87 8.25
CA GLY A 6 40.06 1.85 7.22
C GLY A 6 38.88 1.41 6.36
N ARG A 7 38.86 0.13 5.96
CA ARG A 7 37.74 -0.49 5.23
C ARG A 7 36.45 -0.43 6.02
N LEU A 8 36.50 -0.83 7.30
CA LEU A 8 35.34 -0.82 8.17
C LEU A 8 34.83 0.61 8.40
N HIS A 9 35.71 1.58 8.62
CA HIS A 9 35.33 2.98 8.76
C HIS A 9 34.62 3.52 7.51
N ALA A 10 35.16 3.25 6.32
CA ALA A 10 34.52 3.64 5.05
C ALA A 10 33.15 2.96 4.86
N ALA A 11 33.05 1.67 5.17
CA ALA A 11 31.79 0.93 5.10
C ALA A 11 30.75 1.46 6.10
N CYS A 12 31.15 1.83 7.33
CA CYS A 12 30.26 2.44 8.32
C CYS A 12 29.75 3.82 7.89
N ILE A 13 30.60 4.65 7.27
CA ILE A 13 30.17 5.95 6.72
C ILE A 13 29.14 5.71 5.61
N HIS A 14 29.42 4.80 4.67
CA HIS A 14 28.48 4.46 3.61
C HIS A 14 27.17 3.94 4.20
N LEU A 15 27.21 3.02 5.16
CA LEU A 15 26.02 2.52 5.84
C LEU A 15 25.19 3.67 6.45
N GLY A 16 25.83 4.64 7.11
CA GLY A 16 25.14 5.81 7.65
C GLY A 16 24.45 6.65 6.57
N VAL A 17 25.09 6.84 5.41
CA VAL A 17 24.49 7.52 4.25
C VAL A 17 23.31 6.73 3.69
N SER A 18 23.48 5.43 3.45
CA SER A 18 22.42 4.54 2.95
C SER A 18 21.21 4.54 3.91
N LEU A 19 21.44 4.46 5.22
CA LEU A 19 20.37 4.50 6.22
C LEU A 19 19.65 5.85 6.24
N SER A 20 20.37 6.96 6.06
CA SER A 20 19.76 8.30 6.01
C SER A 20 18.85 8.45 4.79
N ILE A 21 19.31 7.97 3.62
CA ILE A 21 18.51 7.98 2.38
C ILE A 21 17.30 7.06 2.53
N ALA A 22 17.48 5.85 3.08
CA ALA A 22 16.40 4.91 3.33
C ALA A 22 15.35 5.49 4.30
N ALA A 23 15.77 6.21 5.36
CA ALA A 23 14.86 6.86 6.28
C ALA A 23 14.04 7.96 5.60
N LEU A 24 14.66 8.79 4.75
CA LEU A 24 13.95 9.81 3.97
C LEU A 24 12.93 9.17 3.02
N ALA A 25 13.32 8.10 2.32
CA ALA A 25 12.42 7.33 1.47
C ALA A 25 11.25 6.73 2.28
N ALA A 26 11.51 6.21 3.49
CA ALA A 26 10.47 5.65 4.36
C ALA A 26 9.43 6.69 4.76
N VAL A 27 9.85 7.94 5.04
CA VAL A 27 8.94 9.04 5.36
C VAL A 27 8.01 9.35 4.18
N VAL A 28 8.54 9.41 2.96
CA VAL A 28 7.72 9.64 1.76
C VAL A 28 6.77 8.47 1.52
N VAL A 29 7.29 7.24 1.54
CA VAL A 29 6.52 6.04 1.22
C VAL A 29 5.41 5.80 2.25
N PHE A 30 5.72 5.82 3.54
CA PHE A 30 4.73 5.51 4.58
C PHE A 30 3.94 6.71 5.09
N GLY A 31 4.43 7.94 4.87
CA GLY A 31 3.72 9.16 5.21
C GLY A 31 2.74 9.61 4.13
N LEU A 32 3.11 9.44 2.85
CA LEU A 32 2.30 9.94 1.73
C LEU A 32 1.68 8.80 0.92
N TRP A 33 2.43 7.79 0.48
CA TRP A 33 1.91 6.84 -0.50
C TRP A 33 1.16 5.66 0.12
N TYR A 34 1.60 5.21 1.29
CA TYR A 34 1.04 4.10 2.05
C TYR A 34 0.75 4.56 3.49
N PRO A 35 -0.16 5.52 3.69
CA PRO A 35 -0.57 5.88 5.04
C PRO A 35 -1.11 4.65 5.76
N TYR A 36 -0.98 4.61 7.09
CA TYR A 36 -1.64 3.57 7.88
C TYR A 36 -3.16 3.68 7.68
N PRO A 37 -3.89 2.55 7.49
CA PRO A 37 -3.44 1.15 7.59
C PRO A 37 -2.97 0.50 6.27
N TYR A 38 -2.99 1.23 5.16
CA TYR A 38 -2.73 0.68 3.84
C TYR A 38 -1.31 0.15 3.62
N ARG A 39 -0.30 0.64 4.36
CA ARG A 39 1.04 0.02 4.39
C ARG A 39 1.03 -1.46 4.76
N GLU A 40 0.04 -1.88 5.56
CA GLU A 40 -0.14 -3.28 5.99
C GLU A 40 -1.06 -4.02 5.02
N ILE A 41 -2.23 -3.44 4.73
CA ILE A 41 -3.25 -4.03 3.84
C ILE A 41 -2.68 -4.29 2.43
N SER A 42 -1.81 -3.41 1.94
CA SER A 42 -1.26 -3.44 0.56
C SER A 42 0.11 -4.11 0.45
N GLY A 43 0.67 -4.63 1.54
CA GLY A 43 2.03 -5.21 1.54
C GLY A 43 3.15 -4.20 1.27
N GLY A 44 2.90 -2.89 1.44
CA GLY A 44 3.86 -1.82 1.17
C GLY A 44 5.16 -1.95 1.98
N ARG A 45 5.09 -2.51 3.20
CA ARG A 45 6.28 -2.80 4.01
C ARG A 45 7.25 -3.77 3.34
N SER A 46 6.74 -4.89 2.81
CA SER A 46 7.59 -5.91 2.19
C SER A 46 8.25 -5.39 0.91
N LEU A 47 7.50 -4.64 0.10
CA LEU A 47 8.05 -3.97 -1.10
C LEU A 47 9.15 -2.98 -0.73
N PHE A 48 8.89 -2.12 0.25
CA PHE A 48 9.85 -1.12 0.70
C PHE A 48 11.13 -1.74 1.28
N LEU A 49 10.99 -2.77 2.13
CA LEU A 49 12.13 -3.48 2.72
C LEU A 49 12.99 -4.15 1.65
N LEU A 50 12.38 -4.74 0.62
CA LEU A 50 13.12 -5.34 -0.49
C LEU A 50 13.98 -4.31 -1.21
N VAL A 51 13.43 -3.12 -1.49
CA VAL A 51 14.13 -2.02 -2.15
C VAL A 51 15.30 -1.52 -1.29
N VAL A 52 15.05 -1.22 -0.01
CA VAL A 52 16.05 -0.66 0.89
C VAL A 52 17.15 -1.65 1.25
N PHE A 53 16.83 -2.95 1.31
CA PHE A 53 17.79 -3.99 1.66
C PHE A 53 18.99 -3.98 0.72
N VAL A 54 18.75 -3.80 -0.59
CA VAL A 54 19.82 -3.73 -1.59
C VAL A 54 20.81 -2.61 -1.24
N ASP A 55 20.33 -1.40 -0.96
CA ASP A 55 21.18 -0.24 -0.76
C ASP A 55 21.86 -0.19 0.63
N VAL A 56 21.18 -0.71 1.65
CA VAL A 56 21.69 -0.73 3.04
C VAL A 56 22.70 -1.87 3.25
N VAL A 57 22.58 -2.97 2.51
CA VAL A 57 23.47 -4.13 2.66
C VAL A 57 24.55 -4.16 1.58
N MET A 58 24.17 -4.11 0.30
CA MET A 58 25.13 -4.32 -0.78
C MET A 58 26.14 -3.17 -0.89
N GLY A 59 25.70 -1.91 -0.76
CA GLY A 59 26.58 -0.74 -0.86
C GLY A 59 27.74 -0.76 0.15
N PRO A 60 27.47 -0.92 1.45
CA PRO A 60 28.51 -1.04 2.47
C PRO A 60 29.39 -2.27 2.32
N LEU A 61 28.85 -3.42 1.91
CA LEU A 61 29.63 -4.64 1.66
C LEU A 61 30.59 -4.46 0.47
N ILE A 62 30.10 -3.91 -0.64
CA ILE A 62 30.94 -3.61 -1.80
C ILE A 62 32.03 -2.62 -1.38
N THR A 63 31.69 -1.57 -0.65
CA THR A 63 32.64 -0.59 -0.10
C THR A 63 33.73 -1.23 0.76
N LEU A 64 33.34 -2.17 1.64
CA LEU A 64 34.26 -2.92 2.48
C LEU A 64 35.27 -3.72 1.65
N VAL A 65 34.82 -4.32 0.53
CA VAL A 65 35.64 -5.14 -0.37
C VAL A 65 36.56 -4.28 -1.24
N ILE A 66 36.03 -3.24 -1.89
CA ILE A 66 36.77 -2.43 -2.89
C ILE A 66 37.74 -1.44 -2.26
N PHE A 67 37.48 -0.99 -1.02
CA PHE A 67 38.28 0.05 -0.37
C PHE A 67 39.70 -0.48 -0.12
N ASN A 68 40.67 0.21 -0.74
CA ASN A 68 42.07 -0.07 -0.54
C ASN A 68 42.84 1.25 -0.48
N ARG A 69 43.45 1.52 0.68
CA ARG A 69 44.21 2.76 0.93
C ARG A 69 45.47 2.88 0.07
N ASN A 70 45.91 1.78 -0.54
CA ASN A 70 47.06 1.72 -1.44
C ASN A 70 46.67 2.03 -2.90
N LYS A 71 45.37 2.09 -3.24
CA LYS A 71 44.93 2.48 -4.59
C LYS A 71 45.17 3.98 -4.81
N PRO A 72 45.54 4.40 -6.04
CA PRO A 72 45.51 5.80 -6.43
C PRO A 72 44.14 6.41 -6.14
N ARG A 73 44.11 7.66 -5.64
CA ARG A 73 42.85 8.33 -5.28
C ARG A 73 41.85 8.36 -6.44
N ARG A 74 42.33 8.55 -7.67
CA ARG A 74 41.48 8.56 -8.87
C ARG A 74 40.76 7.24 -9.09
N GLU A 75 41.46 6.11 -9.00
CA GLU A 75 40.85 4.79 -9.13
C GLU A 75 39.83 4.53 -8.02
N LEU A 76 40.18 4.85 -6.78
CA LEU A 76 39.28 4.70 -5.65
C LEU A 76 38.01 5.57 -5.79
N MET A 77 38.15 6.80 -6.31
CA MET A 77 37.01 7.68 -6.61
C MET A 77 36.13 7.12 -7.73
N THR A 78 36.73 6.58 -8.79
CA THR A 78 35.98 5.92 -9.87
C THR A 78 35.21 4.71 -9.33
N ASP A 79 35.84 3.87 -8.51
CA ASP A 79 35.18 2.72 -7.90
C ASP A 79 33.94 3.15 -7.09
N PHE A 80 34.09 4.17 -6.23
CA PHE A 80 32.99 4.70 -5.43
C PHE A 80 31.90 5.38 -6.27
N LEU A 81 32.27 6.08 -7.34
CA LEU A 81 31.32 6.70 -8.26
C LEU A 81 30.48 5.63 -8.95
N VAL A 82 31.10 4.57 -9.46
CA VAL A 82 30.39 3.46 -10.11
C VAL A 82 29.42 2.79 -9.13
N VAL A 83 29.86 2.49 -7.91
CA VAL A 83 28.99 1.91 -6.88
C VAL A 83 27.84 2.86 -6.54
N GLY A 84 28.12 4.15 -6.33
CA GLY A 84 27.10 5.14 -6.02
C GLY A 84 26.07 5.31 -7.15
N LEU A 85 26.49 5.28 -8.41
CA LEU A 85 25.60 5.35 -9.57
C LEU A 85 24.71 4.11 -9.68
N LEU A 86 25.27 2.92 -9.49
CA LEU A 86 24.50 1.67 -9.50
C LEU A 86 23.48 1.65 -8.37
N GLN A 87 23.87 2.10 -7.17
CA GLN A 87 22.97 2.17 -6.02
C GLN A 87 21.87 3.21 -6.23
N LEU A 88 22.19 4.38 -6.78
CA LEU A 88 21.19 5.40 -7.11
C LEU A 88 20.19 4.89 -8.16
N ALA A 89 20.66 4.15 -9.17
CA ALA A 89 19.79 3.54 -10.18
C ALA A 89 18.86 2.48 -9.56
N ALA A 90 19.41 1.60 -8.70
CA ALA A 90 18.65 0.58 -7.99
C ALA A 90 17.58 1.20 -7.07
N LEU A 91 17.95 2.20 -6.27
CA LEU A 91 17.04 2.95 -5.42
C LEU A 91 15.94 3.63 -6.25
N SER A 92 16.31 4.32 -7.33
CA SER A 92 15.34 5.03 -8.19
C SER A 92 14.31 4.06 -8.79
N TYR A 93 14.78 2.92 -9.28
CA TYR A 93 13.89 1.85 -9.75
C TYR A 93 12.99 1.33 -8.63
N GLY A 94 13.53 1.07 -7.45
CA GLY A 94 12.75 0.60 -6.30
C GLY A 94 11.71 1.62 -5.81
N ILE A 95 12.04 2.90 -5.77
CA ILE A 95 11.08 3.97 -5.44
C ILE A 95 9.99 4.06 -6.51
N TRP A 96 10.34 3.94 -7.78
CA TRP A 96 9.37 3.87 -8.87
C TRP A 96 8.42 2.67 -8.72
N THR A 97 8.94 1.47 -8.44
CA THR A 97 8.11 0.27 -8.28
C THR A 97 7.13 0.39 -7.12
N VAL A 98 7.56 0.98 -6.00
CA VAL A 98 6.69 1.30 -4.86
C VAL A 98 5.65 2.35 -5.22
N PHE A 99 6.02 3.37 -6.01
CA PHE A 99 5.09 4.43 -6.42
C PHE A 99 3.97 3.94 -7.34
N VAL A 100 4.28 3.08 -8.32
CA VAL A 100 3.25 2.52 -9.21
C VAL A 100 2.40 1.45 -8.52
N ALA A 101 2.93 0.77 -7.50
CA ALA A 101 2.17 -0.19 -6.69
C ALA A 101 1.39 0.46 -5.53
N ARG A 102 1.35 1.79 -5.43
CA ARG A 102 0.71 2.48 -4.30
C ARG A 102 -0.80 2.27 -4.30
N PRO A 103 -1.43 2.16 -3.12
CA PRO A 103 -2.88 2.09 -3.00
C PRO A 103 -3.47 3.46 -3.35
N VAL A 104 -4.52 3.46 -4.17
CA VAL A 104 -5.15 4.68 -4.70
C VAL A 104 -6.60 4.81 -4.30
N HIS A 105 -7.33 3.70 -4.15
CA HIS A 105 -8.74 3.76 -3.79
C HIS A 105 -9.12 2.64 -2.81
N LEU A 106 -10.02 2.96 -1.90
CA LEU A 106 -10.83 2.00 -1.14
C LEU A 106 -12.17 1.91 -1.85
N VAL A 107 -12.44 0.79 -2.51
CA VAL A 107 -13.59 0.61 -3.40
C VAL A 107 -14.62 -0.30 -2.76
N PHE A 108 -15.86 0.17 -2.66
CA PHE A 108 -17.01 -0.70 -2.38
C PHE A 108 -17.35 -1.51 -3.64
N GLU A 109 -17.13 -2.82 -3.57
CA GLU A 109 -17.37 -3.79 -4.64
C GLU A 109 -18.62 -4.62 -4.30
N TYR A 110 -19.76 -3.93 -4.25
CA TYR A 110 -21.11 -4.48 -4.04
C TYR A 110 -21.41 -5.16 -2.70
N ASN A 111 -20.48 -5.89 -2.07
CA ASN A 111 -20.70 -6.58 -0.79
C ASN A 111 -19.50 -6.53 0.15
N ARG A 112 -18.40 -5.90 -0.29
CA ARG A 112 -17.14 -5.82 0.44
C ARG A 112 -16.41 -4.55 0.03
N MET A 113 -15.39 -4.20 0.81
CA MET A 113 -14.39 -3.24 0.37
C MET A 113 -13.20 -3.95 -0.26
N ALA A 114 -12.53 -3.29 -1.19
CA ALA A 114 -11.26 -3.73 -1.75
C ALA A 114 -10.31 -2.54 -1.90
N VAL A 115 -9.01 -2.75 -1.69
CA VAL A 115 -8.01 -1.73 -1.99
C VAL A 115 -7.53 -1.92 -3.42
N VAL A 116 -7.61 -0.85 -4.22
CA VAL A 116 -7.09 -0.80 -5.60
C VAL A 116 -5.74 -0.09 -5.61
N HIS A 117 -4.79 -0.62 -6.37
CA HIS A 117 -3.46 -0.04 -6.56
C HIS A 117 -3.34 0.61 -7.93
N ALA A 118 -2.45 1.60 -8.06
CA ALA A 118 -2.32 2.35 -9.32
C ALA A 118 -1.93 1.45 -10.51
N ILE A 119 -1.16 0.39 -10.27
CA ILE A 119 -0.72 -0.57 -11.29
C ILE A 119 -1.87 -1.44 -11.84
N ASP A 120 -2.97 -1.58 -11.10
CA ASP A 120 -4.11 -2.42 -11.52
C ASP A 120 -5.12 -1.65 -12.39
N VAL A 121 -4.98 -0.33 -12.47
CA VAL A 121 -5.93 0.55 -13.18
C VAL A 121 -5.54 0.66 -14.65
N ASP A 122 -6.40 0.15 -15.53
CA ASP A 122 -6.23 0.30 -16.98
C ASP A 122 -6.41 1.77 -17.39
N PRO A 123 -5.40 2.44 -17.99
CA PRO A 123 -5.51 3.81 -18.48
C PRO A 123 -6.64 4.02 -19.50
N ALA A 124 -6.93 3.01 -20.33
CA ALA A 124 -8.00 3.08 -21.33
C ALA A 124 -9.39 3.13 -20.67
N LEU A 125 -9.59 2.39 -19.58
CA LEU A 125 -10.82 2.44 -18.79
C LEU A 125 -10.88 3.70 -17.93
N LEU A 126 -9.73 4.18 -17.42
CA LEU A 126 -9.67 5.38 -16.58
C LEU A 126 -10.20 6.61 -17.30
N SER A 127 -9.98 6.70 -18.61
CA SER A 127 -10.53 7.77 -19.45
C SER A 127 -12.07 7.81 -19.48
N LYS A 128 -12.73 6.69 -19.15
CA LYS A 128 -14.20 6.54 -19.10
C LYS A 128 -14.77 6.77 -17.70
N ALA A 129 -13.93 6.86 -16.66
CA ALA A 129 -14.37 7.16 -15.31
C ALA A 129 -14.95 8.60 -15.22
N PRO A 130 -15.78 8.91 -14.21
CA PRO A 130 -16.19 10.28 -13.92
C PRO A 130 -14.98 11.21 -13.81
N ARG A 131 -15.09 12.46 -14.29
CA ARG A 131 -13.96 13.41 -14.37
C ARG A 131 -13.20 13.58 -13.06
N GLU A 132 -13.90 13.55 -11.92
CA GLU A 132 -13.30 13.67 -10.58
C GLU A 132 -12.48 12.43 -10.17
N LEU A 133 -12.70 11.27 -10.79
CA LEU A 133 -12.03 9.99 -10.52
C LEU A 133 -11.01 9.60 -11.60
N GLN A 134 -10.85 10.39 -12.67
CA GLN A 134 -9.85 10.11 -13.71
C GLN A 134 -8.41 10.35 -13.24
N LYS A 135 -8.22 11.03 -12.10
CA LYS A 135 -6.90 11.29 -11.51
C LYS A 135 -6.74 10.43 -10.26
N LEU A 136 -5.74 9.55 -10.30
CA LEU A 136 -5.40 8.71 -9.16
C LEU A 136 -4.72 9.55 -8.07
N PRO A 137 -5.13 9.42 -6.79
CA PRO A 137 -4.50 10.17 -5.71
C PRO A 137 -3.04 9.78 -5.52
N MET A 138 -2.28 10.73 -4.98
CA MET A 138 -0.85 10.57 -4.68
C MET A 138 -0.57 10.41 -3.19
N THR A 139 -1.47 10.88 -2.31
CA THR A 139 -1.26 10.95 -0.86
C THR A 139 -2.05 9.89 -0.08
N GLY A 140 -2.41 8.80 -0.76
CA GLY A 140 -3.12 7.66 -0.19
C GLY A 140 -4.54 7.49 -0.73
N PRO A 141 -5.26 6.48 -0.22
CA PRO A 141 -6.51 6.05 -0.85
C PRO A 141 -7.68 6.97 -0.58
N THR A 142 -8.51 7.20 -1.59
CA THR A 142 -9.84 7.81 -1.42
C THR A 142 -10.93 6.75 -1.50
N ALA A 143 -12.01 6.94 -0.75
CA ALA A 143 -13.16 6.04 -0.80
C ALA A 143 -13.99 6.31 -2.06
N ILE A 144 -14.31 5.25 -2.81
CA ILE A 144 -15.19 5.26 -3.99
C ILE A 144 -16.02 3.97 -4.02
N ALA A 145 -16.93 3.85 -4.98
CA ALA A 145 -17.75 2.67 -5.15
C ALA A 145 -17.86 2.26 -6.61
N LEU A 146 -18.32 1.03 -6.85
CA LEU A 146 -18.77 0.60 -8.17
C LEU A 146 -20.24 0.97 -8.37
N ARG A 147 -20.56 1.54 -9.53
CA ARG A 147 -21.94 1.69 -9.98
C ARG A 147 -22.54 0.31 -10.29
N PRO A 148 -23.87 0.15 -10.18
CA PRO A 148 -24.53 -1.05 -10.68
C PRO A 148 -24.21 -1.32 -12.15
N PHE A 149 -24.14 -2.61 -12.52
CA PHE A 149 -24.05 -3.02 -13.91
C PHE A 149 -25.29 -2.57 -14.69
N LYS A 150 -25.08 -2.12 -15.92
CA LYS A 150 -26.17 -1.70 -16.83
C LYS A 150 -27.03 -2.88 -17.25
N ASN A 151 -26.44 -4.05 -17.41
CA ASN A 151 -27.09 -5.28 -17.84
C ASN A 151 -26.22 -6.50 -17.52
N SER A 152 -26.77 -7.71 -17.72
CA SER A 152 -26.08 -8.97 -17.48
C SER A 152 -24.84 -9.16 -18.37
N ALA A 153 -24.81 -8.59 -19.57
CA ALA A 153 -23.64 -8.69 -20.44
C ALA A 153 -22.43 -7.94 -19.84
N GLU A 154 -22.62 -6.71 -19.34
CA GLU A 154 -21.57 -5.95 -18.66
C GLU A 154 -21.04 -6.70 -17.41
N GLN A 155 -21.93 -7.36 -16.66
CA GLN A 155 -21.56 -8.19 -15.51
C GLN A 155 -20.74 -9.42 -15.92
N ILE A 156 -21.15 -10.13 -16.98
CA ILE A 156 -20.43 -11.30 -17.51
C ILE A 156 -19.05 -10.89 -18.00
N ASP A 157 -18.96 -9.81 -18.78
CA ASP A 157 -17.69 -9.27 -19.30
C ASP A 157 -16.74 -8.90 -18.15
N ALA A 158 -17.25 -8.24 -17.10
CA ALA A 158 -16.46 -7.89 -15.94
C ALA A 158 -16.00 -9.13 -15.15
N THR A 159 -16.82 -10.17 -15.08
CA THR A 159 -16.46 -11.46 -14.45
C THR A 159 -15.36 -12.18 -15.22
N ILE A 160 -15.47 -12.25 -16.55
CA ILE A 160 -14.45 -12.84 -17.42
C ILE A 160 -13.13 -12.07 -17.29
N ALA A 161 -13.18 -10.74 -17.28
CA ALA A 161 -11.99 -9.90 -17.08
C ALA A 161 -11.33 -10.17 -15.71
N ALA A 162 -12.12 -10.31 -14.64
CA ALA A 162 -11.62 -10.65 -13.31
C ALA A 162 -10.94 -12.01 -13.27
N MET A 163 -11.47 -13.02 -13.96
CA MET A 163 -10.83 -14.32 -14.12
C MET A 163 -9.52 -14.25 -14.91
N GLY A 164 -9.41 -13.30 -15.84
CA GLY A 164 -8.18 -12.98 -16.58
C GLY A 164 -7.16 -12.16 -15.79
N GLY A 165 -7.42 -11.86 -14.50
CA GLY A 165 -6.51 -11.13 -13.63
C GLY A 165 -6.71 -9.61 -13.61
N ALA A 166 -7.79 -9.09 -14.21
CA ALA A 166 -8.16 -7.67 -14.11
C ALA A 166 -9.20 -7.47 -12.98
N PRO A 167 -8.79 -7.01 -11.78
CA PRO A 167 -9.68 -7.00 -10.62
C PRO A 167 -10.93 -6.14 -10.90
N LEU A 168 -12.11 -6.67 -10.58
CA LEU A 168 -13.37 -5.93 -10.68
C LEU A 168 -13.35 -4.56 -9.96
N PRO A 169 -12.81 -4.39 -8.74
CA PRO A 169 -12.76 -3.06 -8.12
C PRO A 169 -11.85 -2.07 -8.88
N ALA A 170 -10.93 -2.54 -9.72
CA ALA A 170 -10.07 -1.70 -10.56
C ALA A 170 -10.69 -1.32 -11.92
N ARG A 171 -11.89 -1.82 -12.25
CA ARG A 171 -12.68 -1.42 -13.42
C ARG A 171 -13.14 0.03 -13.29
N SER A 172 -12.30 0.95 -13.73
CA SER A 172 -12.52 2.40 -13.57
C SER A 172 -13.71 2.95 -14.38
N ASP A 173 -14.17 2.22 -15.40
CA ASP A 173 -15.42 2.49 -16.12
C ASP A 173 -16.70 2.18 -15.31
N LEU A 174 -16.53 1.49 -14.17
CA LEU A 174 -17.58 1.25 -13.18
C LEU A 174 -17.45 2.17 -11.96
N TRP A 175 -16.43 3.02 -11.86
CA TRP A 175 -16.27 3.87 -10.68
C TRP A 175 -17.34 4.95 -10.58
N GLN A 176 -17.82 5.16 -9.36
CA GLN A 176 -18.68 6.27 -8.98
C GLN A 176 -18.30 6.83 -7.61
N PRO A 177 -18.70 8.08 -7.31
CA PRO A 177 -18.48 8.71 -6.02
C PRO A 177 -19.05 7.86 -4.87
N TYR A 178 -18.31 7.77 -3.76
CA TYR A 178 -18.71 6.97 -2.60
C TYR A 178 -20.10 7.34 -2.05
N ARG A 179 -20.39 8.64 -2.03
CA ARG A 179 -21.66 9.23 -1.59
C ARG A 179 -22.88 8.65 -2.32
N ASP A 180 -22.71 8.21 -3.57
CA ASP A 180 -23.80 7.69 -4.40
C ASP A 180 -24.14 6.23 -4.04
N SER A 181 -23.32 5.56 -3.22
CA SER A 181 -23.50 4.17 -2.79
C SER A 181 -23.79 4.01 -1.30
N VAL A 182 -24.00 5.09 -0.54
CA VAL A 182 -24.18 5.01 0.94
C VAL A 182 -25.31 4.06 1.33
N VAL A 183 -26.43 4.10 0.62
CA VAL A 183 -27.57 3.20 0.88
C VAL A 183 -27.21 1.74 0.65
N ASP A 184 -26.51 1.44 -0.45
CA ASP A 184 -26.08 0.07 -0.77
C ASP A 184 -25.02 -0.43 0.22
N ILE A 185 -24.08 0.42 0.60
CA ILE A 185 -23.05 0.10 1.60
C ILE A 185 -23.70 -0.23 2.94
N LEU A 186 -24.63 0.60 3.42
CA LEU A 186 -25.34 0.33 4.68
C LEU A 186 -26.25 -0.89 4.58
N LYS A 187 -26.79 -1.21 3.41
CA LYS A 187 -27.58 -2.42 3.22
C LYS A 187 -26.73 -3.68 3.45
N GLU A 188 -25.50 -3.70 2.94
CA GLU A 188 -24.62 -4.86 3.00
C GLU A 188 -23.79 -4.92 4.28
N ALA A 189 -23.51 -3.77 4.91
CA ALA A 189 -22.73 -3.70 6.13
C ALA A 189 -23.43 -4.42 7.29
N LYS A 190 -22.69 -5.14 8.13
CA LYS A 190 -23.25 -5.86 9.29
C LYS A 190 -23.00 -5.08 10.59
N PRO A 191 -23.85 -5.19 11.63
CA PRO A 191 -23.62 -4.54 12.92
C PRO A 191 -22.26 -4.92 13.52
N ALA A 192 -21.48 -3.93 14.01
CA ALA A 192 -20.15 -4.22 14.58
C ALA A 192 -20.20 -5.13 15.81
N ALA A 193 -21.33 -5.14 16.55
CA ALA A 193 -21.56 -6.04 17.69
C ALA A 193 -21.42 -7.53 17.33
N GLU A 194 -21.71 -7.92 16.08
CA GLU A 194 -21.56 -9.32 15.66
C GLU A 194 -20.10 -9.78 15.64
N LEU A 195 -19.13 -8.87 15.49
CA LEU A 195 -17.71 -9.22 15.42
C LEU A 195 -17.23 -9.87 16.73
N GLU A 196 -17.65 -9.36 17.88
CA GLU A 196 -17.27 -9.92 19.18
C GLU A 196 -17.83 -11.33 19.38
N THR A 197 -19.04 -11.57 18.87
CA THR A 197 -19.69 -12.89 18.95
C THR A 197 -19.07 -13.88 17.95
N ARG A 198 -18.74 -13.44 16.73
CA ARG A 198 -18.10 -14.29 15.70
C ARG A 198 -16.64 -14.61 16.04
N PHE A 199 -15.93 -13.70 16.70
CA PHE A 199 -14.49 -13.81 16.95
C PHE A 199 -14.13 -13.59 18.42
N PRO A 200 -14.60 -14.46 19.34
CA PRO A 200 -14.40 -14.30 20.79
C PRO A 200 -12.92 -14.30 21.19
N SER A 201 -12.05 -14.97 20.43
CA SER A 201 -10.60 -14.99 20.66
C SER A 201 -9.89 -13.69 20.27
N GLN A 202 -10.54 -12.80 19.52
CA GLN A 202 -9.96 -11.54 19.00
C GLN A 202 -10.67 -10.28 19.54
N VAL A 203 -11.48 -10.43 20.58
CA VAL A 203 -12.24 -9.35 21.23
C VAL A 203 -11.35 -8.16 21.62
N SER A 204 -10.12 -8.41 22.11
CA SER A 204 -9.18 -7.34 22.45
C SER A 204 -8.73 -6.49 21.25
N VAL A 205 -8.60 -7.10 20.08
CA VAL A 205 -8.26 -6.40 18.82
C VAL A 205 -9.47 -5.59 18.33
N ILE A 206 -10.67 -6.17 18.44
CA ILE A 206 -11.93 -5.52 18.07
C ILE A 206 -12.18 -4.28 18.94
N HIS A 207 -12.10 -4.41 20.27
CA HIS A 207 -12.28 -3.27 21.19
C HIS A 207 -11.30 -2.13 20.90
N ARG A 208 -10.01 -2.45 20.74
CA ARG A 208 -9.01 -1.42 20.44
C ARG A 208 -9.32 -0.67 19.14
N ALA A 209 -9.78 -1.40 18.11
CA ALA A 209 -10.17 -0.78 16.85
C ALA A 209 -11.40 0.11 17.01
N VAL A 210 -12.44 -0.35 17.69
CA VAL A 210 -13.63 0.44 18.01
C VAL A 210 -13.26 1.71 18.80
N GLU A 211 -12.47 1.58 19.86
CA GLU A 211 -12.00 2.71 20.69
C GLU A 211 -11.23 3.74 19.85
N SER A 212 -10.36 3.29 18.95
CA SER A 212 -9.60 4.19 18.07
C SER A 212 -10.46 5.01 17.11
N THR A 213 -11.71 4.60 16.86
CA THR A 213 -12.65 5.37 16.03
C THR A 213 -13.29 6.54 16.78
N GLY A 214 -13.22 6.53 18.12
CA GLY A 214 -13.94 7.48 18.97
C GLY A 214 -15.47 7.28 18.99
N LYS A 215 -15.98 6.17 18.41
CA LYS A 215 -17.41 5.83 18.33
C LYS A 215 -17.74 4.62 19.19
N THR A 216 -19.02 4.48 19.54
CA THR A 216 -19.54 3.31 20.26
C THR A 216 -19.90 2.18 19.29
N VAL A 217 -19.91 0.94 19.77
CA VAL A 217 -20.23 -0.25 18.96
C VAL A 217 -21.55 -0.11 18.18
N PRO A 218 -22.66 0.40 18.74
CA PRO A 218 -23.91 0.55 18.00
C PRO A 218 -23.86 1.60 16.87
N GLN A 219 -22.90 2.52 16.91
CA GLN A 219 -22.69 3.53 15.86
C GLN A 219 -21.81 3.02 14.73
N LEU A 220 -21.37 1.75 14.81
CA LEU A 220 -20.47 1.15 13.84
C LEU A 220 -21.12 -0.05 13.16
N ARG A 221 -20.82 -0.17 11.88
CA ARG A 221 -21.05 -1.37 11.07
C ARG A 221 -19.73 -1.86 10.51
N TYR A 222 -19.71 -3.04 9.92
CA TYR A 222 -18.52 -3.58 9.31
C TYR A 222 -18.77 -4.18 7.93
N LEU A 223 -17.73 -4.16 7.11
CA LEU A 223 -17.64 -4.92 5.88
C LEU A 223 -16.29 -5.66 5.81
N PRO A 224 -16.23 -6.86 5.20
CA PRO A 224 -14.97 -7.47 4.83
C PRO A 224 -14.19 -6.55 3.89
N LEU A 225 -12.87 -6.55 4.03
CA LEU A 225 -11.93 -5.78 3.24
C LEU A 225 -10.90 -6.71 2.61
N LEU A 226 -10.90 -6.75 1.28
CA LEU A 226 -9.87 -7.45 0.52
C LEU A 226 -8.58 -6.60 0.48
N GLY A 227 -7.55 -7.07 1.18
CA GLY A 227 -6.19 -6.58 1.02
C GLY A 227 -5.41 -7.34 -0.05
N ARG A 228 -4.13 -7.00 -0.22
CA ARG A 228 -3.28 -7.62 -1.25
C ARG A 228 -2.95 -9.08 -0.94
N ASN A 229 -2.61 -9.36 0.31
CA ASN A 229 -2.20 -10.70 0.75
C ASN A 229 -3.12 -11.29 1.83
N ASN A 230 -3.84 -10.43 2.56
CA ASN A 230 -4.63 -10.82 3.73
C ASN A 230 -6.00 -10.12 3.67
N ALA A 231 -7.02 -10.78 4.24
CA ALA A 231 -8.30 -10.17 4.52
C ALA A 231 -8.23 -9.28 5.77
N TRP A 232 -8.98 -8.19 5.73
CA TRP A 232 -9.16 -7.23 6.82
C TRP A 232 -10.66 -6.99 7.00
N THR A 233 -11.01 -6.17 7.97
CA THR A 233 -12.37 -5.68 8.17
C THR A 233 -12.33 -4.16 8.27
N VAL A 234 -13.22 -3.47 7.55
CA VAL A 234 -13.43 -2.03 7.71
C VAL A 234 -14.57 -1.80 8.68
N LEU A 235 -14.40 -0.85 9.60
CA LEU A 235 -15.46 -0.29 10.42
C LEU A 235 -16.00 0.95 9.73
N LEU A 236 -17.32 1.02 9.60
CA LEU A 236 -18.05 2.09 8.93
C LEU A 236 -18.96 2.77 9.95
N ASP A 237 -19.13 4.08 9.81
CA ASP A 237 -20.16 4.79 10.54
C ASP A 237 -21.56 4.30 10.13
N ALA A 238 -22.42 4.01 11.11
CA ALA A 238 -23.73 3.44 10.86
C ALA A 238 -24.73 4.41 10.18
N ALA A 239 -24.48 5.72 10.21
CA ALA A 239 -25.36 6.74 9.62
C ALA A 239 -24.86 7.22 8.25
N THR A 240 -23.55 7.40 8.10
CA THR A 240 -22.93 8.02 6.91
C THR A 240 -22.23 7.01 5.99
N ALA A 241 -22.04 5.77 6.46
CA ALA A 241 -21.20 4.75 5.84
C ALA A 241 -19.71 5.11 5.75
N GLU A 242 -19.25 6.25 6.27
CA GLU A 242 -17.86 6.65 6.14
C GLU A 242 -16.91 5.65 6.85
N PRO A 243 -15.78 5.28 6.22
CA PRO A 243 -14.75 4.46 6.87
C PRO A 243 -14.23 5.13 8.14
N ALA A 244 -14.49 4.50 9.28
CA ALA A 244 -14.13 5.00 10.61
C ALA A 244 -12.93 4.28 11.22
N GLY A 245 -12.66 3.04 10.82
CA GLY A 245 -11.56 2.24 11.35
C GLY A 245 -11.29 0.98 10.55
N PHE A 246 -10.21 0.28 10.88
CA PHE A 246 -9.78 -0.94 10.20
C PHE A 246 -9.28 -1.95 11.23
N ILE A 247 -9.59 -3.23 11.01
CA ILE A 247 -9.25 -4.33 11.89
C ILE A 247 -8.48 -5.38 11.08
N PRO A 248 -7.30 -5.85 11.55
CA PRO A 248 -6.59 -6.97 10.96
C PRO A 248 -7.29 -8.30 11.31
N LEU A 249 -8.52 -8.44 10.82
CA LEU A 249 -9.44 -9.53 11.07
C LEU A 249 -10.13 -9.93 9.77
N ASP A 250 -10.12 -11.23 9.45
CA ASP A 250 -10.87 -11.78 8.33
C ASP A 250 -12.34 -11.99 8.74
N SER A 251 -13.27 -11.25 8.12
CA SER A 251 -14.70 -11.31 8.41
C SER A 251 -15.57 -11.81 7.25
N PHE A 252 -14.95 -12.34 6.19
CA PHE A 252 -15.66 -12.94 5.05
C PHE A 252 -16.64 -14.05 5.47
#